data_AF-A0A512B530-F1
#
_entry.id   AF-A0A512B530-F1
#
_cell.length_a   1.000
_cell.length_b   1.000
_cell.length_c   1.000
_cell.angle_alpha   90.00
_cell.angle_beta   90.00
_cell.angle_gamma   90.00
#
_symmetry.space_group_name_H-M   'P 1'
#
loop_
_entity.id
_entity.type
_entity.pdbx_description
1 polymer ?
#
loop_
_entity_poly.entity_id
_entity_poly.type
_entity_poly.pdbx_seq_one_letter_code
_entity_poly.pdbx_strand_id
1 'polypeptide(L)' 'MESTESTNQTIDQATKTLKGLFTNPSELTDIVSDPGKNGLAYLKALSNKDKQNLAFAAGIGLIIYGIVLNRKNR' A
#
# COMPACT_ATOMS: atom_id res chain seq x y z
N MET A 1 -42.65 -15.64 -15.38
CA MET A 1 -41.38 -16.40 -15.40
C MET A 1 -40.47 -15.70 -16.38
N GLU A 2 -39.47 -14.99 -15.89
CA GLU A 2 -38.11 -14.98 -16.43
C GLU A 2 -37.24 -14.35 -15.34
N SER A 3 -36.44 -15.19 -14.73
CA SER A 3 -35.53 -14.86 -13.66
C SER A 3 -34.28 -14.17 -14.22
N THR A 4 -33.72 -13.29 -13.39
CA THR A 4 -32.27 -13.11 -13.23
C THR A 4 -31.46 -12.62 -14.42
N GLU A 5 -31.09 -11.34 -14.36
CA GLU A 5 -29.70 -10.95 -14.58
C GLU A 5 -29.34 -9.81 -13.61
N SER A 6 -29.17 -10.22 -12.35
CA SER A 6 -28.30 -9.53 -11.42
C SER A 6 -26.94 -9.46 -12.08
N THR A 7 -26.61 -8.32 -12.69
CA THR A 7 -25.24 -8.01 -13.15
C THR A 7 -24.40 -7.95 -11.89
N ASN A 8 -23.95 -9.13 -11.51
CA ASN A 8 -23.01 -9.45 -10.47
C ASN A 8 -21.79 -8.59 -10.76
N GLN A 9 -21.72 -7.43 -10.11
CA GLN A 9 -20.49 -6.67 -10.02
C GLN A 9 -19.52 -7.61 -9.32
N THR A 10 -18.74 -8.32 -10.13
CA THR A 10 -17.56 -9.06 -9.71
C THR A 10 -16.84 -8.13 -8.74
N ILE A 11 -16.89 -8.50 -7.47
CA ILE A 11 -16.05 -7.92 -6.45
C ILE A 11 -14.66 -8.43 -6.80
N ASP A 12 -14.10 -7.88 -7.87
CA ASP A 12 -12.67 -7.80 -8.05
C ASP A 12 -12.24 -6.96 -6.86
N GLN A 13 -11.87 -7.66 -5.79
CA GLN A 13 -11.07 -7.09 -4.73
C GLN A 13 -9.84 -6.55 -5.43
N ALA A 14 -9.92 -5.29 -5.85
CA ALA A 14 -8.87 -4.54 -6.48
C ALA A 14 -7.70 -4.68 -5.52
N THR A 15 -6.82 -5.61 -5.85
CA THR A 15 -5.68 -5.97 -5.03
C THR A 15 -4.78 -4.77 -5.22
N LYS A 16 -4.97 -3.77 -4.35
CA LYS A 16 -4.28 -2.49 -4.45
C LYS A 16 -2.80 -2.83 -4.36
N THR A 17 -2.16 -2.75 -5.51
CA THR A 17 -0.73 -3.04 -5.66
C THR A 17 0.01 -1.78 -5.31
N LEU A 18 1.22 -1.91 -4.78
CA LEU A 18 2.13 -0.76 -4.55
C LEU A 18 2.27 0.11 -5.80
N LYS A 19 2.26 -0.52 -6.98
CA LYS A 19 2.25 0.14 -8.28
C LYS A 19 1.06 1.10 -8.46
N GLY A 20 -0.14 0.69 -8.04
CA GLY A 20 -1.35 1.52 -8.11
C GLY A 20 -1.27 2.79 -7.25
N LEU A 21 -0.50 2.76 -6.16
CA LEU A 21 -0.22 3.93 -5.33
C LEU A 21 0.66 4.95 -6.06
N PHE A 22 1.69 4.48 -6.76
CA PHE A 22 2.56 5.35 -7.57
C PHE A 22 1.86 5.90 -8.80
N THR A 23 0.91 5.16 -9.37
CA THR A 23 0.12 5.61 -10.52
C THR A 23 -0.95 6.64 -10.13
N ASN A 24 -1.45 6.61 -8.89
CA ASN A 24 -2.48 7.53 -8.39
C ASN A 24 -1.93 8.42 -7.27
N PRO A 25 -1.30 9.57 -7.60
CA PRO A 25 -0.68 10.44 -6.60
C PRO A 25 -1.67 11.02 -5.57
N SER A 26 -2.97 11.05 -5.89
CA SER A 26 -4.01 11.44 -4.93
C SER A 26 -4.10 10.46 -3.75
N GLU A 27 -3.98 9.14 -3.99
CA GLU A 27 -4.01 8.16 -2.89
C GLU A 27 -2.76 8.25 -2.01
N LEU A 28 -1.61 8.58 -2.62
CA LEU A 28 -0.40 8.92 -1.86
C LEU A 28 -0.64 10.14 -0.96
N THR A 29 -1.31 11.17 -1.47
CA THR A 29 -1.58 12.39 -0.72
C THR A 29 -2.49 12.13 0.48
N ASP A 30 -3.53 11.31 0.30
CA ASP A 30 -4.44 10.92 1.38
C ASP A 30 -3.75 10.05 2.45
N ILE A 31 -2.82 9.18 2.04
CA ILE A 31 -2.01 8.36 2.96
C ILE A 31 -1.00 9.24 3.72
N VAL A 32 -0.38 10.21 3.06
CA VAL A 32 0.57 11.12 3.71
C VAL A 32 -0.14 12.08 4.67
N SER A 33 -1.36 12.51 4.31
CA SER A 33 -2.18 13.39 5.15
C SER A 33 -2.68 12.70 6.42
N ASP A 34 -3.05 11.41 6.35
CA ASP A 34 -3.46 10.62 7.52
C ASP A 34 -2.89 9.18 7.44
N PRO A 35 -1.61 9.00 7.81
CA PRO A 35 -0.93 7.71 7.67
C PRO A 35 -1.49 6.65 8.63
N GLY A 36 -2.09 7.06 9.73
CA GLY A 36 -2.67 6.15 10.72
C GLY A 36 -3.93 5.47 10.21
N LYS A 37 -4.85 6.21 9.59
CA LYS A 37 -6.08 5.63 9.05
C LYS A 37 -5.91 5.12 7.62
N ASN A 38 -5.46 5.98 6.73
CA ASN A 38 -5.43 5.67 5.29
C ASN A 38 -4.26 4.77 4.94
N GLY A 39 -3.11 4.95 5.61
CA GLY A 39 -1.95 4.08 5.44
C GLY A 39 -2.21 2.65 5.91
N LEU A 40 -2.84 2.46 7.08
CA LEU A 40 -3.18 1.11 7.58
C LEU A 40 -4.28 0.43 6.74
N ALA A 41 -5.27 1.19 6.26
CA ALA A 41 -6.31 0.67 5.37
C ALA A 41 -5.70 0.20 4.04
N TYR A 42 -4.78 0.98 3.48
CA TYR A 42 -4.05 0.62 2.27
C TYR A 42 -3.15 -0.60 2.48
N LEU A 43 -2.39 -0.63 3.57
CA LEU A 43 -1.57 -1.80 3.93
C LEU A 43 -2.43 -3.05 4.06
N LYS A 44 -3.62 -2.95 4.67
CA LYS A 44 -4.53 -4.09 4.83
C LYS A 44 -5.08 -4.56 3.48
N ALA A 45 -5.38 -3.63 2.58
CA ALA A 45 -5.87 -3.89 1.23
C ALA A 45 -4.79 -4.45 0.27
N LEU A 46 -3.52 -4.40 0.64
CA LEU A 46 -2.43 -5.02 -0.10
C LEU A 46 -2.51 -6.55 -0.07
N SER A 47 -2.18 -7.16 -1.21
CA SER A 47 -1.95 -8.61 -1.31
C SER A 47 -0.80 -9.05 -0.39
N ASN A 48 -0.82 -10.30 0.08
CA ASN A 48 0.21 -10.84 0.98
C ASN A 48 1.63 -10.74 0.38
N LYS A 49 1.77 -10.86 -0.96
CA LYS A 49 3.05 -10.70 -1.66
C LYS A 49 3.57 -9.26 -1.57
N ASP A 50 2.68 -8.29 -1.74
CA ASP A 50 3.05 -6.87 -1.67
C ASP A 50 3.36 -6.44 -0.24
N LYS A 51 2.64 -6.97 0.76
CA LYS A 51 3.00 -6.77 2.19
C LYS A 51 4.41 -7.25 2.49
N GLN A 52 4.80 -8.42 2.00
CA GLN A 52 6.14 -8.95 2.19
C GLN A 52 7.21 -8.06 1.55
N ASN A 53 6.99 -7.61 0.31
CA ASN A 53 7.90 -6.67 -0.36
C ASN A 53 7.99 -5.34 0.37
N LEU A 54 6.87 -4.80 0.85
CA LEU A 54 6.85 -3.54 1.58
C LEU A 54 7.57 -3.66 2.94
N ALA A 55 7.37 -4.75 3.66
CA ALA A 55 8.08 -5.01 4.91
C ALA A 55 9.60 -5.16 4.69
N PHE A 56 9.99 -5.84 3.61
CA PHE A 56 11.39 -5.96 3.22
C PHE A 56 12.02 -4.60 2.86
N ALA A 57 11.33 -3.81 2.05
CA ALA A 57 11.76 -2.45 1.69
C ALA A 57 11.84 -1.54 2.92
N ALA A 58 10.89 -1.63 3.84
CA ALA A 58 10.91 -0.89 5.10
C ALA A 58 12.12 -1.29 5.96
N GLY A 59 12.43 -2.59 6.05
CA GLY A 59 13.61 -3.08 6.77
C GLY A 59 14.92 -2.56 6.18
N ILE A 60 15.10 -2.67 4.86
CA ILE A 60 16.28 -2.12 4.17
C ILE A 60 16.38 -0.61 4.37
N GLY A 61 15.27 0.10 4.21
CA GLY A 61 15.21 1.56 4.39
C GLY A 61 15.63 1.98 5.79
N LEU A 62 15.20 1.24 6.82
CA LEU A 62 15.59 1.48 8.21
C LEU A 62 17.09 1.27 8.43
N ILE A 63 17.65 0.19 7.88
CA ILE A 63 19.10 -0.11 7.99
C ILE A 63 19.91 1.01 7.31
N ILE A 64 19.56 1.36 6.07
CA ILE A 64 20.26 2.42 5.33
C ILE A 64 20.14 3.75 6.07
N TYR A 65 18.95 4.11 6.55
CA TYR A 65 18.73 5.33 7.31
C TYR A 65 19.59 5.37 8.58
N GLY A 66 19.66 4.25 9.32
CA GLY A 66 20.51 4.13 10.50
C GLY A 66 22.00 4.34 10.18
N ILE A 67 22.49 3.76 9.09
CA ILE A 67 23.89 3.94 8.63
C ILE A 67 24.14 5.40 8.22
N VAL A 68 23.22 6.02 7.47
CA VAL A 68 23.33 7.41 7.03
C VAL A 68 23.31 8.37 8.22
N LEU A 69 22.42 8.15 9.19
CA LEU A 69 22.32 8.97 10.40
C LEU A 69 23.60 8.87 11.23
N ASN A 70 24.16 7.66 11.39
CA ASN A 70 25.44 7.47 12.06
C ASN A 70 26.61 8.18 11.35
N ARG A 71 26.56 8.24 10.01
CA ARG A 71 27.56 8.96 9.21
C ARG A 71 27.41 10.48 9.29
N LYS A 72 26.20 10.99 9.47
CA LYS A 72 25.90 12.43 9.61
C LYS A 72 26.28 12.98 10.99
N ASN A 73 26.25 12.14 12.02
CA ASN A 73 26.62 12.51 13.40
C ASN A 73 28.12 12.35 13.71
N ARG A 74 28.94 11.95 12.73
CA ARG A 74 30.40 11.91 12.81
C ARG A 74 31.00 13.04 11.98
#